data_AF-A0A0A1ZR99-F1
#
_entry.id   AF-A0A0A1ZR99-F1
#
_cell.length_a   1.000
_cell.length_b   1.000
_cell.length_c   1.000
_cell.angle_alpha   90.00
_cell.angle_beta   90.00
_cell.angle_gamma   90.00
#
_symmetry.space_group_name_H-M   'P 1'
#
loop_
_entity.id
_entity.type
_entity.pdbx_description
1 polymer ?
#
loop_
_entity_poly.entity_id
_entity_poly.type
_entity_poly.pdbx_seq_one_letter_code
_entity_poly.pdbx_strand_id
1 'polypeptide(L)'
;MTIQTVLTKKSLGILMHPTCIPGGRLCGTFGRGAKEWIKKLHKHGIEYWQFLPLTPTDSKGSPYSSPSSFALNPWFLDIDFLIERGFIFISNKEELGPTNNNKNYFNFEEADDLKKKLGRLLLQGWSSQSQERKLDFHKWNSENSWVEDYATFIAIKEEFNMLPWWQWPQEFKMKNNKFLKSWINKKSEKILIEKLIQWHLDEQWRTIKNFAKIYGIKLIGDLPFYVSRDSADVWSNKSLFSIFKNGDLIFQSGVPPDYFSSTGQLWGSPTYFWSRHKRTNFDWWRKRFKRQFELVDLLRLDHFRGLAGYWRVNGYSKTAICGKWINSPGRTLLNKLKNDLGSDYLPIIAEDLGVITSDVEKLRKNFELPGMKILQFAFDGKEDNPYLPKNIKGENWVVYTGTHDNSTSISWWESLDDLNKKRIKDEYNFSENPSLSLIEIGMKTNANLFITPIQDILSLDDSSRFNIPGTTKNNWRWKLNRTLEEIENDLRTFSKLGNDYGRTRK
;
A
#
# COMPACT_ATOMS: atom_id res chain seq x y z
N MET A 1 -1.57 12.33 -31.96
CA MET A 1 -2.33 11.43 -31.08
C MET A 1 -2.55 12.17 -29.78
N THR A 2 -3.80 12.30 -29.34
CA THR A 2 -4.13 12.94 -28.06
C THR A 2 -3.50 12.10 -26.95
N ILE A 3 -2.61 12.67 -26.15
CA ILE A 3 -1.99 11.98 -25.04
C ILE A 3 -3.11 11.54 -24.08
N GLN A 4 -3.25 10.24 -23.84
CA GLN A 4 -4.19 9.73 -22.84
C GLN A 4 -3.69 10.14 -21.46
N THR A 5 -4.44 10.98 -20.76
CA THR A 5 -4.11 11.36 -19.38
C THR A 5 -4.54 10.27 -18.40
N VAL A 6 -3.81 10.13 -17.28
CA VAL A 6 -4.09 9.11 -16.24
C VAL A 6 -5.49 9.27 -15.65
N LEU A 7 -5.89 10.54 -15.43
CA LEU A 7 -7.20 10.93 -14.92
C LEU A 7 -7.86 11.84 -15.97
N THR A 8 -8.98 11.39 -16.52
CA THR A 8 -9.59 12.00 -17.72
C THR A 8 -10.87 12.79 -17.44
N LYS A 9 -11.43 12.68 -16.23
CA LYS A 9 -12.67 13.35 -15.83
C LYS A 9 -12.73 13.48 -14.31
N LYS A 10 -13.62 14.34 -13.84
CA LYS A 10 -13.97 14.43 -12.41
C LYS A 10 -14.63 13.13 -11.93
N SER A 11 -14.06 12.54 -10.89
CA SER A 11 -14.49 11.29 -10.28
C SER A 11 -14.34 11.32 -8.76
N LEU A 12 -15.03 10.38 -8.09
CA LEU A 12 -14.87 10.08 -6.67
C LEU A 12 -14.13 8.77 -6.42
N GLY A 13 -13.40 8.74 -5.31
CA GLY A 13 -12.92 7.50 -4.71
C GLY A 13 -13.01 7.49 -3.19
N ILE A 14 -12.85 6.30 -2.62
CA ILE A 14 -12.77 6.09 -1.17
C ILE A 14 -11.46 5.39 -0.85
N LEU A 15 -10.76 5.90 0.18
CA LEU A 15 -9.62 5.23 0.81
C LEU A 15 -10.13 4.30 1.92
N MET A 16 -9.98 2.99 1.72
CA MET A 16 -10.29 1.97 2.72
C MET A 16 -9.45 0.73 2.46
N HIS A 17 -8.54 0.38 3.39
CA HIS A 17 -7.71 -0.81 3.23
C HIS A 17 -8.53 -2.09 3.41
N PRO A 18 -8.25 -3.21 2.69
CA PRO A 18 -9.06 -4.42 2.80
C PRO A 18 -9.15 -5.00 4.22
N THR A 19 -8.14 -4.78 5.07
CA THR A 19 -8.20 -5.21 6.49
C THR A 19 -9.39 -4.60 7.23
N CYS A 20 -9.85 -3.41 6.82
CA CYS A 20 -10.95 -2.69 7.43
C CYS A 20 -12.33 -3.22 6.99
N ILE A 21 -12.41 -3.98 5.90
CA ILE A 21 -13.68 -4.45 5.34
C ILE A 21 -14.28 -5.52 6.26
N PRO A 22 -15.55 -5.40 6.67
CA PRO A 22 -16.20 -6.42 7.49
C PRO A 22 -16.44 -7.71 6.68
N GLY A 23 -16.55 -8.84 7.38
CA GLY A 23 -17.01 -10.10 6.78
C GLY A 23 -15.98 -11.23 6.67
N GLY A 24 -14.73 -11.01 7.07
CA GLY A 24 -13.76 -12.11 7.27
C GLY A 24 -13.62 -12.52 8.74
N ARG A 25 -12.92 -13.64 8.98
CA ARG A 25 -12.81 -14.25 10.32
C ARG A 25 -12.06 -13.37 11.34
N LEU A 26 -11.09 -12.58 10.87
CA LEU A 26 -10.26 -11.68 11.68
C LEU A 26 -10.20 -10.25 11.11
N CYS A 27 -10.03 -10.14 9.80
CA CYS A 27 -10.06 -8.90 9.03
C CYS A 27 -10.72 -9.17 7.67
N GLY A 28 -10.94 -8.14 6.85
CA GLY A 28 -11.44 -8.34 5.50
C GLY A 28 -10.46 -9.13 4.62
N THR A 29 -11.01 -10.00 3.78
CA THR A 29 -10.27 -10.92 2.89
C THR A 29 -10.52 -10.59 1.41
N PHE A 30 -9.84 -11.28 0.50
CA PHE A 30 -10.14 -11.29 -0.95
C PHE A 30 -11.38 -12.13 -1.31
N GLY A 31 -12.35 -12.19 -0.40
CA GLY A 31 -13.58 -12.96 -0.52
C GLY A 31 -14.83 -12.11 -0.74
N ARG A 32 -15.92 -12.54 -0.11
CA ARG A 32 -17.25 -11.93 -0.25
C ARG A 32 -17.27 -10.46 0.15
N GLY A 33 -16.63 -10.09 1.26
CA GLY A 33 -16.61 -8.71 1.76
C GLY A 33 -16.07 -7.70 0.73
N ALA A 34 -14.95 -8.03 0.07
CA ALA A 34 -14.38 -7.19 -0.99
C ALA A 34 -15.31 -7.06 -2.21
N LYS A 35 -16.01 -8.14 -2.60
CA LYS A 35 -16.99 -8.09 -3.70
C LYS A 35 -18.20 -7.23 -3.35
N GLU A 36 -18.73 -7.34 -2.13
CA GLU A 36 -19.83 -6.51 -1.67
C GLU A 36 -19.42 -5.04 -1.58
N TRP A 37 -18.20 -4.75 -1.13
CA TRP A 37 -17.65 -3.39 -1.16
C TRP A 37 -17.61 -2.80 -2.58
N ILE A 38 -17.11 -3.56 -3.56
CA ILE A 38 -17.11 -3.16 -4.97
C ILE A 38 -18.54 -2.88 -5.47
N LYS A 39 -19.50 -3.73 -5.14
CA LYS A 39 -20.92 -3.50 -5.51
C LYS A 39 -21.48 -2.23 -4.89
N LYS A 40 -21.13 -1.92 -3.64
CA LYS A 40 -21.55 -0.69 -2.94
C LYS A 40 -20.98 0.55 -3.62
N LEU A 41 -19.69 0.54 -3.93
CA LEU A 41 -19.06 1.64 -4.69
C LEU A 41 -19.75 1.86 -6.04
N HIS A 42 -19.98 0.78 -6.79
CA HIS A 42 -20.66 0.84 -8.08
C HIS A 42 -22.08 1.39 -7.98
N LYS A 43 -22.87 0.87 -7.02
CA LYS A 43 -24.25 1.30 -6.79
C LYS A 43 -24.36 2.81 -6.54
N HIS A 44 -23.36 3.38 -5.87
CA HIS A 44 -23.31 4.79 -5.52
C HIS A 44 -22.48 5.63 -6.50
N GLY A 45 -22.15 5.10 -7.69
CA GLY A 45 -21.44 5.84 -8.73
C GLY A 45 -20.02 6.29 -8.35
N ILE A 46 -19.41 5.66 -7.35
CA ILE A 46 -18.03 5.91 -6.91
C ILE A 46 -17.11 5.03 -7.75
N GLU A 47 -16.10 5.62 -8.41
CA GLU A 47 -15.34 4.94 -9.45
C GLU A 47 -14.00 4.36 -8.97
N TYR A 48 -13.46 4.86 -7.85
CA TYR A 48 -12.11 4.48 -7.39
C TYR A 48 -12.12 3.91 -5.98
N TRP A 49 -11.47 2.76 -5.82
CA TRP A 49 -11.14 2.19 -4.52
C TRP A 49 -9.63 2.28 -4.30
N GLN A 50 -9.22 3.11 -3.34
CA GLN A 50 -7.82 3.20 -2.93
C GLN A 50 -7.56 2.39 -1.66
N PHE A 51 -6.41 1.74 -1.62
CA PHE A 51 -5.90 1.02 -0.47
C PHE A 51 -4.38 1.16 -0.37
N LEU A 52 -3.85 0.82 0.80
CA LEU A 52 -2.42 0.80 1.10
C LEU A 52 -1.74 -0.46 0.52
N PRO A 53 -0.41 -0.63 0.61
CA PRO A 53 0.25 -1.80 0.05
C PRO A 53 -0.37 -3.12 0.54
N LEU A 54 -0.65 -4.04 -0.40
CA LEU A 54 -1.23 -5.35 -0.07
C LEU A 54 -0.16 -6.37 0.38
N THR A 55 1.08 -5.92 0.55
CA THR A 55 2.22 -6.74 0.90
C THR A 55 2.15 -7.22 2.36
N PRO A 56 2.82 -8.33 2.73
CA PRO A 56 2.99 -8.70 4.12
C PRO A 56 3.55 -7.54 4.94
N THR A 57 3.24 -7.48 6.23
CA THR A 57 3.62 -6.38 7.11
C THR A 57 4.86 -6.72 7.93
N ASP A 58 5.41 -5.73 8.63
CA ASP A 58 6.33 -6.01 9.74
C ASP A 58 5.58 -6.50 10.99
N SER A 59 6.33 -6.82 12.05
CA SER A 59 5.76 -7.21 13.36
C SER A 59 4.85 -6.16 14.02
N LYS A 60 4.82 -4.93 13.49
CA LYS A 60 3.96 -3.83 13.96
C LYS A 60 2.76 -3.60 13.05
N GLY A 61 2.59 -4.42 12.01
CA GLY A 61 1.48 -4.36 11.08
C GLY A 61 1.62 -3.31 9.99
N SER A 62 2.78 -2.67 9.83
CA SER A 62 2.97 -1.64 8.82
C SER A 62 3.05 -2.24 7.41
N PRO A 63 2.15 -1.85 6.49
CA PRO A 63 2.24 -2.30 5.09
C PRO A 63 3.39 -1.61 4.33
N TYR A 64 3.98 -0.55 4.89
CA TYR A 64 5.13 0.17 4.32
C TYR A 64 6.48 -0.43 4.70
N SER A 65 6.50 -1.41 5.62
CA SER A 65 7.70 -2.09 6.11
C SER A 65 7.61 -3.60 5.82
N SER A 66 7.50 -3.94 4.54
CA SER A 66 7.25 -5.33 4.14
C SER A 66 8.52 -6.19 4.06
N PRO A 67 8.45 -7.49 4.43
CA PRO A 67 9.48 -8.47 4.09
C PRO A 67 9.53 -8.81 2.58
N SER A 68 8.59 -8.34 1.76
CA SER A 68 8.61 -8.52 0.31
C SER A 68 7.82 -7.45 -0.43
N SER A 69 8.41 -6.82 -1.43
CA SER A 69 7.70 -5.86 -2.30
C SER A 69 6.86 -6.50 -3.41
N PHE A 70 6.79 -7.84 -3.45
CA PHE A 70 6.09 -8.63 -4.48
C PHE A 70 4.95 -9.49 -3.95
N ALA A 71 5.11 -10.01 -2.73
CA ALA A 71 4.17 -10.93 -2.10
C ALA A 71 2.87 -10.23 -1.71
N LEU A 72 1.78 -11.00 -1.58
CA LEU A 72 0.52 -10.56 -0.99
C LEU A 72 0.46 -11.03 0.48
N ASN A 73 -0.19 -10.24 1.33
CA ASN A 73 -0.32 -10.54 2.75
C ASN A 73 -1.24 -11.77 2.98
N PRO A 74 -0.77 -12.82 3.66
CA PRO A 74 -1.59 -13.99 3.99
C PRO A 74 -2.86 -13.69 4.78
N TRP A 75 -2.95 -12.55 5.46
CA TRP A 75 -4.15 -12.13 6.17
C TRP A 75 -5.37 -11.99 5.27
N PHE A 76 -5.17 -11.77 3.96
CA PHE A 76 -6.26 -11.59 3.00
C PHE A 76 -6.79 -12.89 2.40
N LEU A 77 -6.20 -14.04 2.75
CA LEU A 77 -6.59 -15.32 2.17
C LEU A 77 -8.00 -15.71 2.63
N ASP A 78 -8.92 -15.81 1.67
CA ASP A 78 -10.30 -16.17 1.93
C ASP A 78 -10.46 -17.68 2.10
N ILE A 79 -10.86 -18.07 3.31
CA ILE A 79 -10.96 -19.48 3.74
C ILE A 79 -12.18 -20.14 3.12
N ASP A 80 -13.30 -19.44 3.04
CA ASP A 80 -14.54 -19.98 2.48
C ASP A 80 -14.32 -20.35 1.00
N PHE A 81 -13.62 -19.50 0.23
CA PHE A 81 -13.17 -19.84 -1.12
C PHE A 81 -12.34 -21.15 -1.17
N LEU A 82 -11.39 -21.34 -0.24
CA LEU A 82 -10.56 -22.55 -0.23
C LEU A 82 -11.37 -23.82 0.05
N ILE A 83 -12.36 -23.73 0.94
CA ILE A 83 -13.28 -24.83 1.27
C ILE A 83 -14.20 -25.12 0.07
N GLU A 84 -14.86 -24.09 -0.46
CA GLU A 84 -15.80 -24.21 -1.59
C GLU A 84 -15.13 -24.82 -2.83
N ARG A 85 -13.84 -24.52 -3.04
CA ARG A 85 -13.04 -25.05 -4.16
C ARG A 85 -12.36 -26.38 -3.83
N GLY A 86 -12.47 -26.90 -2.60
CA GLY A 86 -11.87 -28.18 -2.19
C GLY A 86 -10.34 -28.16 -2.12
N PHE A 87 -9.73 -27.02 -1.80
CA PHE A 87 -8.29 -26.92 -1.51
C PHE A 87 -7.96 -27.31 -0.07
N ILE A 88 -8.91 -27.10 0.85
CA ILE A 88 -8.90 -27.60 2.23
C ILE A 88 -10.22 -28.31 2.52
N PHE A 89 -10.24 -29.24 3.48
CA PHE A 89 -11.45 -30.02 3.77
C PHE A 89 -12.41 -29.23 4.67
N ILE A 90 -13.72 -29.40 4.43
CA ILE A 90 -14.77 -28.76 5.25
C ILE A 90 -14.67 -29.14 6.74
N SER A 91 -14.24 -30.37 7.04
CA SER A 91 -14.01 -30.86 8.40
C SER A 91 -12.93 -30.07 9.15
N ASN A 92 -12.03 -29.39 8.44
CA ASN A 92 -11.00 -28.56 9.08
C ASN A 92 -11.53 -27.19 9.55
N LYS A 93 -12.80 -26.85 9.29
CA LYS A 93 -13.36 -25.54 9.66
C LYS A 93 -13.33 -25.29 11.17
N GLU A 94 -13.45 -26.35 11.97
CA GLU A 94 -13.38 -26.31 13.43
C GLU A 94 -11.95 -26.04 13.93
N GLU A 95 -10.93 -26.60 13.27
CA GLU A 95 -9.50 -26.42 13.62
C GLU A 95 -9.03 -24.97 13.47
N LEU A 96 -9.76 -24.17 12.68
CA LEU A 96 -9.47 -22.77 12.44
C LEU A 96 -9.91 -21.82 13.59
N GLY A 97 -10.54 -22.34 14.64
CA GLY A 97 -10.88 -21.61 15.88
C GLY A 97 -12.05 -20.62 15.72
N PRO A 98 -12.55 -19.95 16.77
CA PRO A 98 -13.69 -19.05 16.63
C PRO A 98 -13.41 -17.86 15.69
N THR A 99 -14.46 -17.25 15.14
CA THR A 99 -14.37 -15.92 14.52
C THR A 99 -14.06 -14.90 15.60
N ASN A 100 -13.00 -14.09 15.43
CA ASN A 100 -12.71 -13.03 16.40
C ASN A 100 -13.76 -11.93 16.27
N ASN A 101 -14.49 -11.70 17.36
CA ASN A 101 -15.58 -10.74 17.45
C ASN A 101 -15.14 -9.32 17.86
N ASN A 102 -13.83 -9.05 17.99
CA ASN A 102 -13.38 -7.69 18.27
C ASN A 102 -13.72 -6.78 17.06
N LYS A 103 -14.76 -5.94 17.26
CA LYS A 103 -15.48 -5.29 16.17
C LYS A 103 -14.68 -4.17 15.50
N ASN A 104 -13.83 -3.45 16.23
CA ASN A 104 -13.10 -2.27 15.73
C ASN A 104 -11.58 -2.41 15.73
N TYR A 105 -11.02 -3.54 16.20
CA TYR A 105 -9.58 -3.71 16.37
C TYR A 105 -9.06 -5.01 15.75
N PHE A 106 -7.99 -4.90 14.95
CA PHE A 106 -7.34 -6.03 14.30
C PHE A 106 -6.15 -6.55 15.13
N ASN A 107 -6.17 -7.86 15.43
CA ASN A 107 -5.11 -8.54 16.15
C ASN A 107 -4.17 -9.30 15.20
N PHE A 108 -2.95 -8.80 15.04
CA PHE A 108 -1.94 -9.42 14.16
C PHE A 108 -1.48 -10.80 14.63
N GLU A 109 -1.40 -11.03 15.95
CA GLU A 109 -0.92 -12.32 16.49
C GLU A 109 -1.90 -13.46 16.15
N GLU A 110 -3.19 -13.19 16.26
CA GLU A 110 -4.23 -14.14 15.85
C GLU A 110 -4.21 -14.38 14.34
N ALA A 111 -3.92 -13.34 13.54
CA ALA A 111 -3.82 -13.46 12.10
C ALA A 111 -2.62 -14.32 11.67
N ASP A 112 -1.49 -14.20 12.37
CA ASP A 112 -0.30 -15.01 12.14
C ASP A 112 -0.48 -16.46 12.59
N ASP A 113 -1.22 -16.71 13.68
CA ASP A 113 -1.59 -18.08 14.09
C ASP A 113 -2.53 -18.73 13.06
N LEU A 114 -3.52 -17.97 12.57
CA LEU A 114 -4.42 -18.42 11.51
C LEU A 114 -3.67 -18.76 10.22
N LYS A 115 -2.69 -17.92 9.83
CA LYS A 115 -1.78 -18.23 8.70
C LYS A 115 -1.12 -19.60 8.87
N LYS A 116 -0.52 -19.86 10.04
CA LYS A 116 0.17 -21.14 10.31
C LYS A 116 -0.76 -22.34 10.24
N LYS A 117 -1.99 -22.20 10.74
CA LYS A 117 -3.04 -23.24 10.63
C LYS A 117 -3.40 -23.48 9.17
N LEU A 118 -3.73 -22.42 8.43
CA LEU A 118 -4.09 -22.51 7.01
C LEU A 118 -2.99 -23.13 6.15
N GLY A 119 -1.73 -22.77 6.39
CA GLY A 119 -0.59 -23.37 5.69
C GLY A 119 -0.52 -24.89 5.85
N ARG A 120 -0.71 -25.39 7.08
CA ARG A 120 -0.74 -26.84 7.36
C ARG A 120 -1.89 -27.53 6.63
N LEU A 121 -3.08 -26.92 6.62
CA LEU A 121 -4.25 -27.48 5.96
C LEU A 121 -4.10 -27.52 4.43
N LEU A 122 -3.54 -26.46 3.83
CA LEU A 122 -3.22 -26.43 2.40
C LEU A 122 -2.22 -27.53 2.02
N LEU A 123 -1.18 -27.74 2.85
CA LEU A 123 -0.22 -28.80 2.63
C LEU A 123 -0.87 -30.19 2.73
N GLN A 124 -1.73 -30.41 3.74
CA GLN A 124 -2.46 -31.66 3.90
C GLN A 124 -3.35 -31.95 2.69
N GLY A 125 -4.07 -30.94 2.19
CA GLY A 125 -4.93 -31.06 1.02
C GLY A 125 -4.17 -31.16 -0.32
N TRP A 126 -2.88 -30.82 -0.35
CA TRP A 126 -2.09 -30.74 -1.59
C TRP A 126 -1.94 -32.09 -2.29
N SER A 127 -1.68 -33.16 -1.53
CA SER A 127 -1.44 -34.49 -2.08
C SER A 127 -2.65 -35.00 -2.87
N SER A 128 -3.86 -34.71 -2.39
CA SER A 128 -5.14 -35.07 -3.02
C SER A 128 -5.60 -34.15 -4.15
N GLN A 129 -4.89 -33.04 -4.43
CA GLN A 129 -5.26 -32.17 -5.55
C GLN A 129 -5.05 -32.85 -6.91
N SER A 130 -5.91 -32.49 -7.87
CA SER A 130 -5.85 -32.98 -9.24
C SER A 130 -4.52 -32.61 -9.91
N GLN A 131 -4.13 -33.40 -10.93
CA GLN A 131 -2.92 -33.11 -11.70
C GLN A 131 -2.99 -31.77 -12.43
N GLU A 132 -4.17 -31.38 -12.90
CA GLU A 132 -4.42 -30.08 -13.52
C GLU A 132 -4.06 -28.92 -12.57
N ARG A 133 -4.56 -28.94 -11.32
CA ARG A 133 -4.24 -27.92 -10.31
C ARG A 133 -2.74 -27.88 -9.98
N LYS A 134 -2.09 -29.04 -9.94
CA LYS A 134 -0.64 -29.12 -9.72
C LYS A 134 0.13 -28.50 -10.88
N LEU A 135 -0.27 -28.76 -12.12
CA LEU A 135 0.31 -28.13 -13.31
C LEU A 135 0.11 -26.62 -13.31
N ASP A 136 -1.08 -26.13 -12.95
CA ASP A 136 -1.37 -24.71 -12.84
C ASP A 136 -0.50 -24.01 -11.80
N PHE A 137 -0.34 -24.61 -10.62
CA PHE A 137 0.57 -24.13 -9.59
C PHE A 137 2.03 -24.08 -10.10
N HIS A 138 2.52 -25.13 -10.76
CA HIS A 138 3.88 -25.17 -11.29
C HIS A 138 4.10 -24.10 -12.37
N LYS A 139 3.11 -23.89 -13.24
CA LYS A 139 3.13 -22.81 -14.23
C LYS A 139 3.22 -21.44 -13.55
N TRP A 140 2.32 -21.16 -12.61
CA TRP A 140 2.32 -19.91 -11.86
C TRP A 140 3.65 -19.67 -11.13
N ASN A 141 4.21 -20.71 -10.49
CA ASN A 141 5.49 -20.63 -9.79
C ASN A 141 6.64 -20.31 -10.75
N SER A 142 6.63 -20.86 -11.96
CA SER A 142 7.66 -20.58 -12.99
C SER A 142 7.59 -19.15 -13.54
N GLU A 143 6.40 -18.58 -13.64
CA GLU A 143 6.17 -17.20 -14.09
C GLU A 143 6.50 -16.17 -12.98
N ASN A 144 6.46 -16.60 -11.71
CA ASN A 144 6.65 -15.77 -10.53
C ASN A 144 7.95 -16.07 -9.77
N SER A 145 9.10 -15.96 -10.44
CA SER A 145 10.43 -16.28 -9.85
C SER A 145 10.74 -15.61 -8.49
N TRP A 146 10.11 -14.49 -8.15
CA TRP A 146 10.24 -13.83 -6.84
C TRP A 146 9.75 -14.71 -5.67
N VAL A 147 8.81 -15.63 -5.92
CA VAL A 147 8.19 -16.46 -4.88
C VAL A 147 9.19 -17.43 -4.26
N GLU A 148 10.17 -17.90 -5.03
CA GLU A 148 11.22 -18.80 -4.53
C GLU A 148 12.07 -18.13 -3.44
N ASP A 149 12.51 -16.91 -3.73
CA ASP A 149 13.29 -16.11 -2.80
C ASP A 149 12.46 -15.70 -1.58
N TYR A 150 11.19 -15.33 -1.78
CA TYR A 150 10.28 -15.00 -0.68
C TYR A 150 10.00 -16.19 0.24
N ALA A 151 9.56 -17.33 -0.31
CA ALA A 151 9.23 -18.52 0.47
C ALA A 151 10.45 -19.06 1.22
N THR A 152 11.62 -19.05 0.58
CA THR A 152 12.88 -19.42 1.24
C THR A 152 13.22 -18.46 2.36
N PHE A 153 13.10 -17.15 2.13
CA PHE A 153 13.38 -16.12 3.13
C PHE A 153 12.47 -16.25 4.36
N ILE A 154 11.16 -16.45 4.17
CA ILE A 154 10.21 -16.65 5.27
C ILE A 154 10.49 -17.94 6.03
N ALA A 155 10.73 -19.06 5.33
CA ALA A 155 11.07 -20.32 5.99
C ALA A 155 12.35 -20.22 6.84
N ILE A 156 13.35 -19.45 6.38
CA ILE A 156 14.58 -19.19 7.16
C ILE A 156 14.27 -18.27 8.35
N LYS A 157 13.46 -17.21 8.17
CA LYS A 157 13.02 -16.35 9.28
C LYS A 157 12.38 -17.18 10.38
N GLU A 158 11.45 -18.07 10.03
CA GLU A 158 10.78 -18.93 11.01
C GLU A 158 11.75 -19.89 11.70
N GLU A 159 12.71 -20.47 10.97
CA GLU A 159 13.75 -21.35 11.55
C GLU A 159 14.60 -20.62 12.61
N PHE A 160 14.81 -19.32 12.44
CA PHE A 160 15.58 -18.49 13.36
C PHE A 160 14.71 -17.51 14.15
N ASN A 161 13.51 -17.92 14.58
CA ASN A 161 12.64 -17.15 15.49
C ASN A 161 12.36 -15.71 15.03
N MET A 162 12.14 -15.53 13.73
CA MET A 162 11.87 -14.25 13.08
C MET A 162 13.00 -13.22 13.14
N LEU A 163 14.22 -13.63 13.52
CA LEU A 163 15.39 -12.76 13.52
C LEU A 163 15.64 -12.18 12.11
N PRO A 164 16.14 -10.94 12.02
CA PRO A 164 16.45 -10.33 10.74
C PRO A 164 17.64 -11.02 10.07
N TRP A 165 17.70 -10.96 8.74
CA TRP A 165 18.62 -11.81 7.98
C TRP A 165 20.12 -11.58 8.24
N TRP A 166 20.49 -10.40 8.73
CA TRP A 166 21.88 -10.11 9.10
C TRP A 166 22.33 -10.79 10.40
N GLN A 167 21.40 -11.35 11.18
CA GLN A 167 21.66 -12.10 12.40
C GLN A 167 21.66 -13.63 12.19
N TRP A 168 21.37 -14.10 10.98
CA TRP A 168 21.39 -15.54 10.68
C TRP A 168 22.81 -16.11 10.61
N PRO A 169 22.97 -17.45 10.73
CA PRO A 169 24.25 -18.10 10.45
C PRO A 169 24.79 -17.75 9.06
N GLN A 170 26.11 -17.83 8.92
CA GLN A 170 26.85 -17.26 7.79
C GLN A 170 26.35 -17.77 6.44
N GLU A 171 26.01 -19.06 6.34
CA GLU A 171 25.55 -19.71 5.11
C GLU A 171 24.22 -19.13 4.62
N PHE A 172 23.30 -18.82 5.53
CA PHE A 172 22.01 -18.22 5.23
C PHE A 172 22.15 -16.72 4.96
N LYS A 173 22.88 -16.00 5.83
CA LYS A 173 23.13 -14.56 5.70
C LYS A 173 23.76 -14.21 4.34
N MET A 174 24.76 -14.99 3.93
CA MET A 174 25.48 -14.79 2.67
C MET A 174 24.75 -15.35 1.44
N LYS A 175 23.61 -16.03 1.63
CA LYS A 175 22.88 -16.75 0.57
C LYS A 175 23.81 -17.71 -0.20
N ASN A 176 24.46 -18.64 0.51
CA ASN A 176 25.28 -19.66 -0.14
C ASN A 176 24.39 -20.65 -0.89
N ASN A 177 24.26 -20.49 -2.22
CA ASN A 177 23.35 -21.27 -3.05
C ASN A 177 23.59 -22.79 -2.97
N LYS A 178 24.84 -23.24 -2.80
CA LYS A 178 25.15 -24.69 -2.70
C LYS A 178 24.56 -25.27 -1.42
N PHE A 179 24.78 -24.59 -0.30
CA PHE A 179 24.22 -24.97 1.00
C PHE A 179 22.68 -24.85 1.00
N LEU A 180 22.16 -23.72 0.52
CA LEU A 180 20.73 -23.45 0.49
C LEU A 180 19.97 -24.47 -0.35
N LYS A 181 20.52 -24.97 -1.46
CA LYS A 181 19.86 -26.02 -2.25
C LYS A 181 19.56 -27.27 -1.41
N SER A 182 20.53 -27.73 -0.60
CA SER A 182 20.33 -28.88 0.29
C SER A 182 19.32 -28.56 1.40
N TRP A 183 19.41 -27.36 1.99
CA TRP A 183 18.49 -26.95 3.05
C TRP A 183 17.04 -26.79 2.54
N ILE A 184 16.85 -26.19 1.37
CA ILE A 184 15.56 -26.04 0.69
C ILE A 184 14.92 -27.41 0.45
N ASN A 185 15.70 -28.39 -0.02
CA ASN A 185 15.20 -29.76 -0.20
C ASN A 185 14.74 -30.39 1.13
N LYS A 186 15.46 -30.15 2.23
CA LYS A 186 15.09 -30.64 3.57
C LYS A 186 13.86 -29.93 4.16
N LYS A 187 13.58 -28.69 3.73
CA LYS A 187 12.47 -27.85 4.20
C LYS A 187 11.43 -27.62 3.11
N SER A 188 11.32 -28.55 2.16
CA SER A 188 10.49 -28.44 0.96
C SER A 188 9.02 -28.20 1.29
N GLU A 189 8.49 -28.86 2.32
CA GLU A 189 7.12 -28.67 2.79
C GLU A 189 6.86 -27.25 3.32
N LYS A 190 7.74 -26.70 4.17
CA LYS A 190 7.61 -25.32 4.67
C LYS A 190 7.64 -24.31 3.52
N ILE A 191 8.51 -24.52 2.55
CA ILE A 191 8.64 -23.65 1.37
C ILE A 191 7.40 -23.79 0.48
N LEU A 192 6.88 -25.00 0.32
CA LEU A 192 5.67 -25.27 -0.45
C LEU A 192 4.45 -24.57 0.17
N ILE A 193 4.32 -24.58 1.50
CA ILE A 193 3.24 -23.85 2.21
C ILE A 193 3.21 -22.37 1.80
N GLU A 194 4.34 -21.67 1.87
CA GLU A 194 4.40 -20.25 1.53
C GLU A 194 4.06 -20.00 0.06
N LYS A 195 4.48 -20.89 -0.85
CA LYS A 195 4.14 -20.81 -2.27
C LYS A 195 2.66 -21.05 -2.53
N LEU A 196 2.05 -22.05 -1.89
CA LEU A 196 0.61 -22.34 -2.02
C LEU A 196 -0.23 -21.16 -1.53
N ILE A 197 0.15 -20.56 -0.40
CA ILE A 197 -0.50 -19.35 0.11
C ILE A 197 -0.45 -18.22 -0.94
N GLN A 198 0.74 -17.94 -1.50
CA GLN A 198 0.88 -16.87 -2.50
C GLN A 198 0.13 -17.17 -3.80
N TRP A 199 0.11 -18.44 -4.25
CA TRP A 199 -0.65 -18.85 -5.43
C TRP A 199 -2.15 -18.60 -5.27
N HIS A 200 -2.72 -18.97 -4.12
CA HIS A 200 -4.13 -18.72 -3.84
C HIS A 200 -4.45 -17.24 -3.64
N LEU A 201 -3.59 -16.47 -2.97
CA LEU A 201 -3.76 -15.02 -2.87
C LEU A 201 -3.79 -14.36 -4.24
N ASP A 202 -2.92 -14.78 -5.16
CA ASP A 202 -2.92 -14.28 -6.53
C ASP A 202 -4.20 -14.63 -7.29
N GLU A 203 -4.69 -15.87 -7.16
CA GLU A 203 -5.95 -16.29 -7.77
C GLU A 203 -7.14 -15.47 -7.25
N GLN A 204 -7.24 -15.34 -5.93
CA GLN A 204 -8.33 -14.61 -5.28
C GLN A 204 -8.26 -13.12 -5.61
N TRP A 205 -7.08 -12.48 -5.54
CA TRP A 205 -6.94 -11.07 -5.89
C TRP A 205 -7.23 -10.81 -7.37
N ARG A 206 -6.77 -11.68 -8.28
CA ARG A 206 -7.14 -11.60 -9.71
C ARG A 206 -8.64 -11.68 -9.91
N THR A 207 -9.33 -12.51 -9.12
CA THR A 207 -10.80 -12.59 -9.12
C THR A 207 -11.43 -11.27 -8.66
N ILE A 208 -10.92 -10.65 -7.60
CA ILE A 208 -11.39 -9.34 -7.11
C ILE A 208 -11.12 -8.23 -8.14
N LYS A 209 -9.93 -8.18 -8.73
CA LYS A 209 -9.59 -7.19 -9.78
C LYS A 209 -10.49 -7.32 -11.00
N ASN A 210 -10.72 -8.53 -11.50
CA ASN A 210 -11.65 -8.76 -12.61
C ASN A 210 -13.08 -8.38 -12.24
N PHE A 211 -13.50 -8.67 -11.02
CA PHE A 211 -14.82 -8.26 -10.52
C PHE A 211 -14.96 -6.74 -10.45
N ALA A 212 -13.96 -6.02 -9.93
CA ALA A 212 -13.90 -4.57 -9.94
C ALA A 212 -14.03 -4.01 -11.36
N LYS A 213 -13.29 -4.58 -12.32
CA LYS A 213 -13.36 -4.20 -13.74
C LYS A 213 -14.76 -4.36 -14.33
N ILE A 214 -15.46 -5.46 -14.05
CA ILE A 214 -16.85 -5.69 -14.52
C ILE A 214 -17.78 -4.59 -14.00
N TYR A 215 -17.62 -4.20 -12.74
CA TYR A 215 -18.41 -3.12 -12.12
C TYR A 215 -17.87 -1.71 -12.42
N GLY A 216 -16.82 -1.60 -13.26
CA GLY A 216 -16.18 -0.33 -13.62
C GLY A 216 -15.57 0.41 -12.43
N ILE A 217 -15.12 -0.31 -11.41
CA ILE A 217 -14.34 0.21 -10.28
C ILE A 217 -12.86 0.05 -10.59
N LYS A 218 -12.12 1.15 -10.49
CA LYS A 218 -10.67 1.19 -10.65
C LYS A 218 -9.98 1.05 -9.29
N LEU A 219 -8.98 0.18 -9.25
CA LEU A 219 -8.20 -0.08 -8.04
C LEU A 219 -6.94 0.78 -8.02
N ILE A 220 -6.76 1.54 -6.93
CA ILE A 220 -5.57 2.35 -6.67
C ILE A 220 -4.75 1.67 -5.56
N GLY A 221 -3.62 1.10 -5.95
CA GLY A 221 -2.63 0.55 -5.03
C GLY A 221 -1.61 1.59 -4.61
N ASP A 222 -0.67 1.15 -3.78
CA ASP A 222 0.37 1.99 -3.22
C ASP A 222 1.70 1.24 -3.21
N LEU A 223 2.77 1.89 -3.65
CA LEU A 223 4.13 1.36 -3.71
C LEU A 223 5.07 2.25 -2.90
N PRO A 224 5.61 1.76 -1.76
CA PRO A 224 6.67 2.44 -1.03
C PRO A 224 7.90 2.63 -1.92
N PHE A 225 8.50 3.84 -1.94
CA PHE A 225 9.72 4.05 -2.73
C PHE A 225 10.81 3.08 -2.30
N TYR A 226 11.12 3.02 -0.99
CA TYR A 226 12.10 2.12 -0.40
C TYR A 226 11.53 0.73 -0.11
N VAL A 227 12.41 -0.24 0.16
CA VAL A 227 12.05 -1.56 0.68
C VAL A 227 12.70 -1.76 2.05
N SER A 228 12.08 -2.57 2.91
CA SER A 228 12.63 -2.85 4.25
C SER A 228 14.01 -3.51 4.14
N ARG A 229 14.91 -3.17 5.07
CA ARG A 229 16.22 -3.83 5.19
C ARG A 229 16.05 -5.34 5.38
N ASP A 230 15.07 -5.74 6.21
CA ASP A 230 14.79 -7.13 6.52
C ASP A 230 13.75 -7.73 5.57
N SER A 231 14.13 -7.85 4.29
CA SER A 231 13.26 -8.34 3.23
C SER A 231 13.95 -9.34 2.33
N ALA A 232 13.15 -10.18 1.66
CA ALA A 232 13.59 -11.05 0.58
C ALA A 232 14.19 -10.22 -0.57
N ASP A 233 13.66 -9.01 -0.83
CA ASP A 233 14.18 -8.09 -1.84
C ASP A 233 15.67 -7.79 -1.60
N VAL A 234 16.00 -7.37 -0.38
CA VAL A 234 17.36 -6.97 0.01
C VAL A 234 18.26 -8.19 0.19
N TRP A 235 17.78 -9.23 0.89
CA TRP A 235 18.56 -10.44 1.15
C TRP A 235 18.99 -11.14 -0.15
N SER A 236 18.10 -11.22 -1.14
CA SER A 236 18.40 -11.85 -2.43
C SER A 236 19.17 -10.97 -3.40
N ASN A 237 19.05 -9.65 -3.29
CA ASN A 237 19.60 -8.72 -4.27
C ASN A 237 20.56 -7.69 -3.65
N LYS A 238 21.34 -8.09 -2.64
CA LYS A 238 22.19 -7.19 -1.83
C LYS A 238 22.99 -6.15 -2.65
N SER A 239 23.50 -6.54 -3.81
CA SER A 239 24.29 -5.65 -4.68
C SER A 239 23.52 -4.44 -5.23
N LEU A 240 22.19 -4.46 -5.20
CA LEU A 240 21.31 -3.38 -5.67
C LEU A 240 21.05 -2.31 -4.59
N PHE A 241 21.49 -2.56 -3.36
CA PHE A 241 21.18 -1.76 -2.17
C PHE A 241 22.44 -1.34 -1.44
N SER A 242 22.39 -0.19 -0.74
CA SER A 242 23.51 0.36 0.03
C SER A 242 23.75 -0.39 1.35
N ILE A 243 24.04 -1.69 1.24
CA ILE A 243 24.34 -2.59 2.35
C ILE A 243 25.66 -3.32 2.13
N PHE A 244 26.34 -3.61 3.23
CA PHE A 244 27.48 -4.52 3.25
C PHE A 244 27.02 -5.97 3.17
N LYS A 245 27.96 -6.88 2.89
CA LYS A 245 27.69 -8.34 2.82
C LYS A 245 27.20 -8.91 4.15
N ASN A 246 27.65 -8.36 5.28
CA ASN A 246 27.19 -8.72 6.62
C ASN A 246 25.79 -8.16 6.94
N GLY A 247 25.24 -7.32 6.06
CA GLY A 247 23.92 -6.71 6.17
C GLY A 247 23.86 -5.35 6.82
N ASP A 248 24.98 -4.80 7.30
CA ASP A 248 25.03 -3.43 7.81
C ASP A 248 24.73 -2.41 6.71
N LEU A 249 24.09 -1.31 7.10
CA LEU A 249 23.77 -0.21 6.20
C LEU A 249 25.05 0.57 5.90
N ILE A 250 25.37 0.72 4.62
CA ILE A 250 26.36 1.71 4.16
C ILE A 250 25.71 3.09 4.23
N PHE A 251 24.50 3.17 3.68
CA PHE A 251 23.66 4.35 3.73
C PHE A 251 22.21 3.94 4.02
N GLN A 252 21.47 4.86 4.63
CA GLN A 252 20.08 4.68 4.99
C GLN A 252 19.23 5.86 4.52
N SER A 253 17.94 5.58 4.33
CA SER A 253 16.95 6.55 3.91
C SER A 253 16.47 7.42 5.07
N GLY A 254 15.96 8.58 4.69
CA GLY A 254 15.30 9.51 5.58
C GLY A 254 14.89 10.76 4.83
N VAL A 255 14.50 11.79 5.56
CA VAL A 255 14.30 13.15 5.08
C VAL A 255 15.04 14.14 5.97
N PRO A 256 15.55 15.25 5.42
CA PRO A 256 16.26 16.25 6.20
C PRO A 256 15.32 16.91 7.23
N PRO A 257 15.87 17.64 8.21
CA PRO A 257 15.08 18.56 9.02
C PRO A 257 14.24 19.51 8.17
N ASP A 258 13.02 19.74 8.60
CA ASP A 258 12.10 20.70 8.02
C ASP A 258 11.31 21.42 9.12
N TYR A 259 10.33 22.24 8.74
CA TYR A 259 9.52 23.00 9.69
C TYR A 259 8.58 22.12 10.54
N PHE A 260 8.39 20.84 10.19
CA PHE A 260 7.63 19.87 10.98
C PHE A 260 8.52 19.00 11.88
N SER A 261 9.79 18.78 11.52
CA SER A 261 10.76 18.01 12.32
C SER A 261 12.14 18.67 12.36
N SER A 262 12.54 19.12 13.55
CA SER A 262 13.87 19.72 13.80
C SER A 262 15.05 18.75 13.60
N THR A 263 14.80 17.43 13.57
CA THR A 263 15.84 16.40 13.37
C THR A 263 15.70 15.63 12.06
N GLY A 264 14.70 15.99 11.25
CA GLY A 264 14.27 15.22 10.09
C GLY A 264 13.63 13.90 10.51
N GLN A 265 13.63 12.92 9.62
CA GLN A 265 13.17 11.57 9.94
C GLN A 265 14.15 10.55 9.37
N LEU A 266 14.56 9.60 10.21
CA LEU A 266 15.43 8.51 9.81
C LEU A 266 14.58 7.24 9.67
N TRP A 267 14.49 6.70 8.45
CA TRP A 267 13.59 5.58 8.17
C TRP A 267 14.30 4.22 8.24
N GLY A 268 15.62 4.20 8.13
CA GLY A 268 16.42 2.98 8.35
C GLY A 268 16.40 1.97 7.20
N SER A 269 15.71 2.27 6.09
CA SER A 269 15.75 1.43 4.88
C SER A 269 17.05 1.66 4.10
N PRO A 270 17.63 0.64 3.45
CA PRO A 270 18.77 0.84 2.59
C PRO A 270 18.39 1.68 1.37
N THR A 271 19.27 2.59 0.98
CA THR A 271 19.13 3.32 -0.29
C THR A 271 19.54 2.46 -1.49
N TYR A 272 19.21 2.90 -2.70
CA TYR A 272 19.53 2.18 -3.91
C TYR A 272 20.95 2.45 -4.41
N PHE A 273 21.64 1.40 -4.86
CA PHE A 273 22.82 1.56 -5.72
C PHE A 273 22.40 1.75 -7.17
N TRP A 274 21.95 2.95 -7.51
CA TRP A 274 21.43 3.27 -8.85
C TRP A 274 22.38 2.94 -10.00
N SER A 275 23.70 2.97 -9.79
CA SER A 275 24.68 2.54 -10.79
C SER A 275 24.54 1.05 -11.15
N ARG A 276 24.22 0.19 -10.18
CA ARG A 276 23.98 -1.24 -10.41
C ARG A 276 22.65 -1.48 -11.11
N HIS A 277 21.60 -0.78 -10.68
CA HIS A 277 20.31 -0.78 -11.39
C HIS A 277 20.45 -0.34 -12.85
N LYS A 278 21.21 0.72 -13.14
CA LYS A 278 21.47 1.14 -14.53
C LYS A 278 22.13 0.05 -15.37
N ARG A 279 23.14 -0.64 -14.82
CA ARG A 279 23.88 -1.73 -15.51
C ARG A 279 22.99 -2.92 -15.83
N THR A 280 22.01 -3.23 -14.98
CA THR A 280 21.03 -4.31 -15.21
C THR A 280 19.78 -3.81 -15.93
N ASN A 281 19.86 -2.63 -16.57
CA ASN A 281 18.74 -2.00 -17.24
C ASN A 281 17.49 -1.80 -16.38
N PHE A 282 17.67 -1.64 -15.07
CA PHE A 282 16.63 -1.52 -14.04
C PHE A 282 15.74 -2.76 -13.89
N ASP A 283 16.24 -3.95 -14.23
CA ASP A 283 15.48 -5.21 -14.22
C ASP A 283 14.65 -5.42 -12.94
N TRP A 284 15.25 -5.21 -11.75
CA TRP A 284 14.53 -5.35 -10.48
C TRP A 284 13.35 -4.38 -10.34
N TRP A 285 13.58 -3.09 -10.65
CA TRP A 285 12.52 -2.08 -10.60
C TRP A 285 11.44 -2.34 -11.65
N ARG A 286 11.81 -2.75 -12.86
CA ARG A 286 10.87 -3.09 -13.94
C ARG A 286 9.98 -4.27 -13.54
N LYS A 287 10.56 -5.32 -12.95
CA LYS A 287 9.81 -6.46 -12.39
C LYS A 287 8.88 -6.03 -11.25
N ARG A 288 9.37 -5.17 -10.34
CA ARG A 288 8.57 -4.62 -9.24
C ARG A 288 7.35 -3.86 -9.76
N PHE A 289 7.52 -2.94 -10.71
CA PHE A 289 6.41 -2.20 -11.32
C PHE A 289 5.47 -3.10 -12.13
N LYS A 290 6.00 -4.05 -12.92
CA LYS A 290 5.19 -5.04 -13.64
C LYS A 290 4.24 -5.76 -12.69
N ARG A 291 4.77 -6.28 -11.58
CA ARG A 291 3.97 -6.93 -10.54
C ARG A 291 2.89 -6.00 -9.99
N GLN A 292 3.22 -4.75 -9.68
CA GLN A 292 2.21 -3.81 -9.17
C GLN A 292 1.10 -3.52 -10.20
N PHE A 293 1.42 -3.36 -11.48
CA PHE A 293 0.43 -3.16 -12.54
C PHE A 293 -0.42 -4.41 -12.83
N GLU A 294 0.08 -5.61 -12.53
CA GLU A 294 -0.75 -6.82 -12.52
C GLU A 294 -1.79 -6.76 -11.40
N LEU A 295 -1.45 -6.17 -10.25
CA LEU A 295 -2.33 -6.10 -9.07
C LEU A 295 -3.34 -4.94 -9.11
N VAL A 296 -3.02 -3.79 -9.70
CA VAL A 296 -3.88 -2.58 -9.63
C VAL A 296 -4.04 -1.88 -10.98
N ASP A 297 -4.98 -0.94 -11.07
CA ASP A 297 -5.21 -0.15 -12.28
C ASP A 297 -4.41 1.17 -12.26
N LEU A 298 -4.25 1.75 -11.07
CA LEU A 298 -3.39 2.91 -10.80
C LEU A 298 -2.50 2.63 -9.60
N LEU A 299 -1.30 3.19 -9.61
CA LEU A 299 -0.32 3.00 -8.54
C LEU A 299 0.10 4.35 -7.96
N ARG A 300 -0.23 4.62 -6.70
CA ARG A 300 0.42 5.69 -5.93
C ARG A 300 1.88 5.27 -5.71
N LEU A 301 2.83 6.09 -6.16
CA LEU A 301 4.24 5.92 -5.82
C LEU A 301 4.55 6.84 -4.64
N ASP A 302 4.58 6.26 -3.45
CA ASP A 302 4.99 6.93 -2.22
C ASP A 302 6.42 7.46 -2.34
N HIS A 303 6.67 8.64 -1.77
CA HIS A 303 7.93 9.35 -1.85
C HIS A 303 8.45 9.50 -3.29
N PHE A 304 7.57 9.86 -4.23
CA PHE A 304 7.89 10.00 -5.66
C PHE A 304 9.13 10.88 -5.89
N ARG A 305 9.29 11.91 -5.05
CA ARG A 305 10.43 12.83 -5.08
C ARG A 305 11.79 12.13 -5.06
N GLY A 306 11.87 10.94 -4.45
CA GLY A 306 13.04 10.05 -4.46
C GLY A 306 13.50 9.64 -5.86
N LEU A 307 12.64 9.68 -6.87
CA LEU A 307 13.00 9.44 -8.28
C LEU A 307 13.75 10.61 -8.93
N ALA A 308 13.55 11.86 -8.46
CA ALA A 308 14.38 12.99 -8.88
C ALA A 308 15.66 13.06 -8.04
N GLY A 309 15.51 13.03 -6.72
CA GLY A 309 16.61 12.97 -5.77
C GLY A 309 16.15 12.55 -4.39
N TYR A 310 17.03 11.90 -3.65
CA TYR A 310 16.74 11.32 -2.34
C TYR A 310 17.76 11.77 -1.29
N TRP A 311 17.30 11.89 -0.05
CA TRP A 311 18.16 12.18 1.08
C TRP A 311 18.84 10.91 1.56
N ARG A 312 20.17 10.95 1.60
CA ARG A 312 21.02 9.80 1.95
C ARG A 312 21.80 10.12 3.21
N VAL A 313 21.61 9.28 4.24
CA VAL A 313 22.28 9.41 5.54
C VAL A 313 23.28 8.27 5.70
N ASN A 314 24.38 8.49 6.42
CA ASN A 314 25.31 7.42 6.79
C ASN A 314 24.58 6.33 7.60
N GLY A 315 24.86 5.05 7.33
CA GLY A 315 24.18 3.92 7.98
C GLY A 315 24.39 3.80 9.50
N TYR A 316 25.41 4.44 10.05
CA TYR A 316 25.67 4.48 11.50
C TYR A 316 25.05 5.70 12.21
N SER A 317 24.49 6.65 11.46
CA SER A 317 23.86 7.84 12.05
C SER A 317 22.61 7.48 12.85
N LYS A 318 22.40 8.19 13.97
CA LYS A 318 21.19 8.07 14.81
C LYS A 318 20.09 9.07 14.43
N THR A 319 20.42 10.09 13.62
CA THR A 319 19.48 11.13 13.16
C THR A 319 19.65 11.38 11.66
N ALA A 320 18.69 12.06 11.05
CA ALA A 320 18.72 12.38 9.63
C ALA A 320 19.40 13.73 9.30
N ILE A 321 19.85 14.48 10.31
CA ILE A 321 20.46 15.82 10.16
C ILE A 321 21.66 15.78 9.20
N CYS A 322 22.58 14.83 9.40
CA CYS A 322 23.83 14.72 8.65
C CYS A 322 23.68 13.84 7.40
N GLY A 323 22.79 14.21 6.49
CA GLY A 323 22.63 13.55 5.19
C GLY A 323 23.05 14.43 4.00
N LYS A 324 22.86 13.90 2.79
CA LYS A 324 23.10 14.62 1.53
C LYS A 324 22.03 14.25 0.50
N TRP A 325 21.60 15.22 -0.31
CA TRP A 325 20.77 14.97 -1.48
C TRP A 325 21.58 14.28 -2.58
N ILE A 326 21.04 13.17 -3.11
CA ILE A 326 21.64 12.39 -4.18
C ILE A 326 20.66 12.29 -5.34
N ASN A 327 21.12 12.59 -6.55
CA ASN A 327 20.29 12.50 -7.74
C ASN A 327 19.95 11.04 -8.07
N SER A 328 18.70 10.82 -8.46
CA SER A 328 18.19 9.54 -8.91
C SER A 328 18.00 9.51 -10.43
N PRO A 329 18.09 8.34 -11.07
CA PRO A 329 17.85 8.19 -12.50
C PRO A 329 16.36 8.00 -12.83
N GLY A 330 15.46 8.68 -12.12
CA GLY A 330 14.02 8.48 -12.23
C GLY A 330 13.49 8.64 -13.64
N ARG A 331 13.93 9.67 -14.38
CA ARG A 331 13.55 9.87 -15.78
C ARG A 331 13.89 8.65 -16.66
N THR A 332 15.07 8.08 -16.49
CA THR A 332 15.48 6.89 -17.26
C THR A 332 14.65 5.67 -16.90
N LEU A 333 14.34 5.50 -15.60
CA LEU A 333 13.47 4.41 -15.14
C LEU A 333 12.05 4.56 -15.70
N LEU A 334 11.42 5.73 -15.55
CA LEU A 334 10.06 6.00 -16.02
C LEU A 334 9.94 5.84 -17.54
N ASN A 335 10.94 6.28 -18.32
CA ASN A 335 10.97 6.03 -19.77
C ASN A 335 10.99 4.53 -20.11
N LYS A 336 11.74 3.72 -19.35
CA LYS A 336 11.77 2.27 -19.56
C LYS A 336 10.43 1.63 -19.22
N LEU A 337 9.80 2.03 -18.11
CA LEU A 337 8.47 1.55 -17.75
C LEU A 337 7.43 1.92 -18.81
N LYS A 338 7.51 3.12 -19.36
CA LYS A 338 6.64 3.58 -20.44
C LYS A 338 6.79 2.69 -21.68
N ASN A 339 8.03 2.40 -22.07
CA ASN A 339 8.34 1.50 -23.17
C ASN A 339 7.88 0.06 -22.90
N ASP A 340 8.06 -0.45 -21.68
CA ASP A 340 7.64 -1.81 -21.29
C ASP A 340 6.11 -1.98 -21.36
N LEU A 341 5.36 -0.93 -21.03
CA LEU A 341 3.90 -0.92 -21.13
C LEU A 341 3.39 -0.73 -22.56
N GLY A 342 4.24 -0.29 -23.50
CA GLY A 342 3.83 0.05 -24.85
C GLY A 342 2.77 1.16 -24.90
N SER A 343 2.76 2.06 -23.90
CA SER A 343 1.74 3.09 -23.71
C SER A 343 2.35 4.49 -23.73
N ASP A 344 1.55 5.47 -24.12
CA ASP A 344 1.93 6.89 -24.07
C ASP A 344 1.82 7.50 -22.66
N TYR A 345 1.28 6.76 -21.69
CA TYR A 345 1.16 7.21 -20.29
C TYR A 345 1.60 6.13 -19.29
N LEU A 346 1.87 6.57 -18.06
CA LEU A 346 2.17 5.70 -16.92
C LEU A 346 1.00 5.78 -15.92
N PRO A 347 0.38 4.66 -15.51
CA PRO A 347 -0.72 4.66 -14.55
C PRO A 347 -0.22 4.87 -13.10
N ILE A 348 0.46 5.99 -12.87
CA ILE A 348 1.11 6.35 -11.60
C ILE A 348 0.53 7.65 -11.08
N ILE A 349 0.21 7.67 -9.78
CA ILE A 349 -0.05 8.89 -9.01
C ILE A 349 1.22 9.21 -8.23
N ALA A 350 1.77 10.40 -8.41
CA ALA A 350 2.96 10.84 -7.69
C ALA A 350 2.56 11.35 -6.29
N GLU A 351 3.05 10.69 -5.25
CA GLU A 351 3.07 11.26 -3.91
C GLU A 351 4.15 12.35 -3.87
N ASP A 352 3.72 13.60 -4.02
CA ASP A 352 4.57 14.80 -4.07
C ASP A 352 4.28 15.76 -2.90
N LEU A 353 4.12 15.23 -1.69
CA LEU A 353 3.93 16.02 -0.47
C LEU A 353 5.27 16.49 0.14
N GLY A 354 5.18 17.43 1.07
CA GLY A 354 6.32 18.06 1.73
C GLY A 354 7.00 19.13 0.87
N VAL A 355 8.26 19.46 1.19
CA VAL A 355 9.04 20.47 0.45
C VAL A 355 9.54 19.88 -0.87
N ILE A 356 8.86 20.25 -1.96
CA ILE A 356 9.14 19.79 -3.32
C ILE A 356 10.00 20.80 -4.09
N THR A 357 11.03 20.27 -4.76
CA THR A 357 11.98 21.04 -5.56
C THR A 357 11.57 21.06 -7.04
N SER A 358 12.01 22.06 -7.81
CA SER A 358 11.57 22.25 -9.20
C SER A 358 11.88 21.07 -10.14
N ASP A 359 12.92 20.28 -9.84
CA ASP A 359 13.27 19.06 -10.56
C ASP A 359 12.25 17.93 -10.39
N VAL A 360 11.65 17.81 -9.20
CA VAL A 360 10.55 16.87 -8.93
C VAL A 360 9.31 17.27 -9.71
N GLU A 361 8.94 18.56 -9.67
CA GLU A 361 7.79 19.04 -10.47
C GLU A 361 8.01 18.83 -11.97
N LYS A 362 9.21 19.14 -12.47
CA LYS A 362 9.58 18.91 -13.87
C LYS A 362 9.48 17.43 -14.22
N LEU A 363 9.97 16.54 -13.35
CA LEU A 363 9.86 15.10 -13.56
C LEU A 363 8.39 14.66 -13.62
N ARG A 364 7.56 15.09 -12.67
CA ARG A 364 6.13 14.76 -12.63
C ARG A 364 5.40 15.26 -13.89
N LYS A 365 5.60 16.53 -14.26
CA LYS A 365 4.97 17.18 -15.42
C LYS A 365 5.41 16.53 -16.75
N ASN A 366 6.68 16.18 -16.90
CA ASN A 366 7.21 15.55 -18.12
C ASN A 366 6.60 14.17 -18.43
N PHE A 367 6.08 13.48 -17.42
CA PHE A 367 5.37 12.21 -17.56
C PHE A 367 3.86 12.35 -17.34
N GLU A 368 3.35 13.58 -17.23
CA GLU A 368 1.94 13.92 -17.01
C GLU A 368 1.30 13.20 -15.82
N LEU A 369 2.08 12.92 -14.77
CA LEU A 369 1.60 12.19 -13.61
C LEU A 369 0.75 13.11 -12.71
N PRO A 370 -0.45 12.68 -12.25
CA PRO A 370 -1.19 13.41 -11.23
C PRO A 370 -0.39 13.49 -9.93
N GLY A 371 -0.38 14.67 -9.31
CA GLY A 371 0.15 14.85 -7.95
C GLY A 371 -0.95 14.76 -6.88
N MET A 372 -0.60 14.98 -5.63
CA MET A 372 -1.52 14.90 -4.48
C MET A 372 -1.72 16.26 -3.80
N LYS A 373 -2.92 16.47 -3.25
CA LYS A 373 -3.25 17.64 -2.43
C LYS A 373 -4.04 17.21 -1.20
N ILE A 374 -3.58 17.58 0.00
CA ILE A 374 -4.21 17.19 1.27
C ILE A 374 -4.81 18.42 1.93
N LEU A 375 -6.13 18.49 2.05
CA LEU A 375 -6.83 19.67 2.56
C LEU A 375 -6.54 19.96 4.03
N GLN A 376 -6.27 18.94 4.85
CA GLN A 376 -5.83 19.16 6.24
C GLN A 376 -4.52 19.95 6.36
N PHE A 377 -3.72 20.06 5.28
CA PHE A 377 -2.50 20.88 5.24
C PHE A 377 -2.73 22.29 4.68
N ALA A 378 -3.95 22.61 4.25
CA ALA A 378 -4.24 23.84 3.52
C ALA A 378 -4.39 25.08 4.40
N PHE A 379 -4.84 24.91 5.64
CA PHE A 379 -5.37 26.01 6.43
C PHE A 379 -4.38 26.55 7.48
N ASP A 380 -3.10 26.64 7.14
CA ASP A 380 -2.03 27.15 8.03
C ASP A 380 -1.96 28.69 8.16
N GLY A 381 -2.90 29.40 7.52
CA GLY A 381 -3.00 30.86 7.54
C GLY A 381 -2.16 31.56 6.48
N LYS A 382 -1.39 30.83 5.66
CA LYS A 382 -0.58 31.42 4.60
C LYS A 382 -1.32 31.37 3.26
N GLU A 383 -1.44 32.52 2.60
CA GLU A 383 -2.21 32.62 1.35
C GLU A 383 -1.58 31.87 0.17
N ASP A 384 -0.27 31.65 0.20
CA ASP A 384 0.51 30.95 -0.81
C ASP A 384 0.55 29.42 -0.59
N ASN A 385 -0.11 28.91 0.46
CA ASN A 385 -0.12 27.50 0.76
C ASN A 385 -0.65 26.68 -0.44
N PRO A 386 0.14 25.72 -0.97
CA PRO A 386 -0.17 25.02 -2.21
C PRO A 386 -1.33 24.02 -2.10
N TYR A 387 -1.84 23.77 -0.89
CA TYR A 387 -2.99 22.90 -0.62
C TYR A 387 -4.30 23.67 -0.51
N LEU A 388 -4.28 25.01 -0.45
CA LEU A 388 -5.48 25.83 -0.48
C LEU A 388 -6.29 25.59 -1.76
N PRO A 389 -7.62 25.43 -1.69
CA PRO A 389 -8.46 25.19 -2.87
C PRO A 389 -8.26 26.22 -3.98
N LYS A 390 -8.08 27.50 -3.62
CA LYS A 390 -7.79 28.59 -4.58
C LYS A 390 -6.46 28.42 -5.34
N ASN A 391 -5.50 27.71 -4.74
CA ASN A 391 -4.15 27.50 -5.27
C ASN A 391 -3.99 26.16 -6.01
N ILE A 392 -4.97 25.26 -5.93
CA ILE A 392 -4.98 24.01 -6.71
C ILE A 392 -5.36 24.34 -8.16
N LYS A 393 -4.36 24.62 -9.00
CA LYS A 393 -4.54 24.96 -10.42
C LYS A 393 -4.49 23.72 -11.31
N GLY A 394 -5.40 23.67 -12.29
CA GLY A 394 -5.51 22.57 -13.24
C GLY A 394 -6.20 21.33 -12.69
N GLU A 395 -6.26 20.28 -13.50
CA GLU A 395 -7.11 19.11 -13.25
C GLU A 395 -6.32 17.85 -12.87
N ASN A 396 -5.02 17.82 -13.18
CA ASN A 396 -4.17 16.63 -13.00
C ASN A 396 -3.69 16.45 -11.56
N TRP A 397 -4.65 16.29 -10.65
CA TRP A 397 -4.46 16.16 -9.20
C TRP A 397 -5.41 15.12 -8.62
N VAL A 398 -4.96 14.52 -7.53
CA VAL A 398 -5.82 13.80 -6.58
C VAL A 398 -5.90 14.62 -5.30
N VAL A 399 -7.10 15.09 -4.97
CA VAL A 399 -7.37 15.85 -3.73
C VAL A 399 -7.91 14.92 -2.66
N TYR A 400 -7.41 15.08 -1.45
CA TYR A 400 -7.83 14.34 -0.26
C TYR A 400 -8.26 15.27 0.86
N THR A 401 -9.19 14.84 1.70
CA THR A 401 -9.35 15.44 3.04
C THR A 401 -8.06 15.21 3.84
N GLY A 402 -7.76 13.94 4.11
CA GLY A 402 -6.56 13.41 4.73
C GLY A 402 -6.18 12.06 4.10
N THR A 403 -4.98 11.58 4.42
CA THR A 403 -4.50 10.24 4.05
C THR A 403 -4.63 9.27 5.24
N HIS A 404 -4.02 8.08 5.14
CA HIS A 404 -3.94 7.13 6.25
C HIS A 404 -2.99 7.58 7.39
N ASP A 405 -2.07 8.51 7.12
CA ASP A 405 -1.13 9.08 8.11
C ASP A 405 -1.73 10.25 8.91
N ASN A 406 -2.82 10.80 8.39
CA ASN A 406 -3.51 11.94 8.96
C ASN A 406 -4.42 11.52 10.12
N SER A 407 -4.71 12.49 10.98
CA SER A 407 -5.86 12.40 11.89
C SER A 407 -7.15 12.34 11.08
N THR A 408 -8.23 11.80 11.65
CA THR A 408 -9.55 11.96 11.03
C THR A 408 -9.90 13.44 10.97
N SER A 409 -10.77 13.81 10.04
CA SER A 409 -11.14 15.21 9.86
C SER A 409 -11.85 15.82 11.09
N ILE A 410 -12.54 14.99 11.89
CA ILE A 410 -13.10 15.38 13.19
C ILE A 410 -11.98 15.78 14.16
N SER A 411 -11.04 14.86 14.44
CA SER A 411 -10.00 15.12 15.45
C SER A 411 -8.93 16.11 14.98
N TRP A 412 -8.68 16.20 13.66
CA TRP A 412 -7.88 17.26 13.08
C TRP A 412 -8.49 18.62 13.43
N TRP A 413 -9.80 18.80 13.21
CA TRP A 413 -10.49 20.06 13.52
C TRP A 413 -10.44 20.37 15.01
N GLU A 414 -10.72 19.37 15.86
CA GLU A 414 -10.66 19.54 17.32
C GLU A 414 -9.29 20.02 17.80
N SER A 415 -8.22 19.55 17.17
CA SER A 415 -6.83 19.92 17.51
C SER A 415 -6.42 21.35 17.14
N LEU A 416 -7.18 22.05 16.29
CA LEU A 416 -6.90 23.43 15.92
C LEU A 416 -7.23 24.40 17.06
N ASP A 417 -6.46 25.48 17.18
CA ASP A 417 -6.78 26.59 18.08
C ASP A 417 -8.02 27.39 17.60
N ASP A 418 -8.63 28.14 18.52
CA ASP A 418 -9.87 28.88 18.26
C ASP A 418 -9.71 29.98 17.20
N LEU A 419 -8.53 30.58 17.08
CA LEU A 419 -8.25 31.60 16.06
C LEU A 419 -8.27 30.99 14.66
N ASN A 420 -7.62 29.83 14.50
CA ASN A 420 -7.63 29.08 13.25
C ASN A 420 -9.04 28.56 12.93
N LYS A 421 -9.77 28.01 13.89
CA LYS A 421 -11.17 27.57 13.70
C LYS A 421 -12.06 28.72 13.23
N LYS A 422 -11.98 29.89 13.89
CA LYS A 422 -12.76 31.07 13.52
C LYS A 422 -12.46 31.54 12.10
N ARG A 423 -11.16 31.70 11.78
CA ARG A 423 -10.73 32.12 10.44
C ARG A 423 -11.21 31.15 9.35
N ILE A 424 -11.09 29.83 9.59
CA ILE A 424 -11.54 28.82 8.63
C ILE A 424 -13.07 28.83 8.48
N LYS A 425 -13.83 28.98 9.57
CA LYS A 425 -15.29 29.13 9.52
C LYS A 425 -15.69 30.36 8.68
N ASP A 426 -15.06 31.51 8.93
CA ASP A 426 -15.38 32.77 8.26
C ASP A 426 -15.00 32.75 6.76
N GLU A 427 -13.86 32.18 6.40
CA GLU A 427 -13.35 32.17 5.01
C GLU A 427 -13.94 31.06 4.13
N TYR A 428 -14.29 29.91 4.71
CA TYR A 428 -14.66 28.70 3.97
C TYR A 428 -16.04 28.14 4.31
N ASN A 429 -16.81 28.81 5.18
CA ASN A 429 -18.15 28.41 5.63
C ASN A 429 -18.19 26.98 6.19
N PHE A 430 -17.21 26.62 7.04
CA PHE A 430 -17.22 25.32 7.71
C PHE A 430 -18.48 25.16 8.56
N SER A 431 -19.19 24.05 8.36
CA SER A 431 -20.32 23.65 9.20
C SER A 431 -19.84 23.07 10.52
N GLU A 432 -20.78 22.68 11.39
CA GLU A 432 -20.46 21.95 12.62
C GLU A 432 -19.89 20.53 12.35
N ASN A 433 -20.01 20.01 11.12
CA ASN A 433 -19.33 18.80 10.69
C ASN A 433 -18.09 19.18 9.83
N PRO A 434 -16.87 19.17 10.41
CA PRO A 434 -15.66 19.53 9.67
C PRO A 434 -15.30 18.50 8.58
N SER A 435 -15.65 17.21 8.77
CA SER A 435 -15.46 16.17 7.75
C SER A 435 -16.28 16.47 6.50
N LEU A 436 -17.57 16.79 6.67
CA LEU A 436 -18.44 17.17 5.56
C LEU A 436 -17.93 18.43 4.84
N SER A 437 -17.51 19.45 5.62
CA SER A 437 -16.98 20.71 5.08
C SER A 437 -15.73 20.48 4.23
N LEU A 438 -14.78 19.65 4.70
CA LEU A 438 -13.60 19.29 3.90
C LEU A 438 -13.96 18.48 2.65
N ILE A 439 -14.94 17.58 2.74
CA ILE A 439 -15.44 16.81 1.59
C ILE A 439 -16.01 17.76 0.53
N GLU A 440 -16.88 18.70 0.92
CA GLU A 440 -17.47 19.68 0.02
C GLU A 440 -16.42 20.56 -0.67
N ILE A 441 -15.46 21.06 0.10
CA ILE A 441 -14.35 21.86 -0.41
C ILE A 441 -13.53 21.07 -1.43
N GLY A 442 -13.20 19.82 -1.13
CA GLY A 442 -12.46 18.95 -2.05
C GLY A 442 -13.23 18.64 -3.32
N MET A 443 -14.52 18.36 -3.20
CA MET A 443 -15.40 18.11 -4.35
C MET A 443 -15.56 19.34 -5.25
N LYS A 444 -15.53 20.55 -4.69
CA LYS A 444 -15.63 21.80 -5.47
C LYS A 444 -14.38 22.11 -6.31
N THR A 445 -13.23 21.51 -6.01
CA THR A 445 -11.99 21.74 -6.77
C THR A 445 -12.10 21.31 -8.25
N ASN A 446 -11.14 21.74 -9.07
CA ASN A 446 -11.02 21.27 -10.46
C ASN A 446 -10.22 19.97 -10.61
N ALA A 447 -9.71 19.39 -9.52
CA ALA A 447 -8.99 18.13 -9.57
C ALA A 447 -9.89 17.01 -10.14
N ASN A 448 -9.34 16.21 -11.06
CA ASN A 448 -10.05 15.10 -11.69
C ASN A 448 -10.39 13.99 -10.71
N LEU A 449 -9.66 13.84 -9.60
CA LEU A 449 -10.00 12.84 -8.60
C LEU A 449 -10.06 13.45 -7.20
N PHE A 450 -11.16 13.19 -6.50
CA PHE A 450 -11.29 13.47 -5.08
C PHE A 450 -11.45 12.15 -4.33
N ILE A 451 -10.64 11.94 -3.29
CA ILE A 451 -10.66 10.74 -2.46
C ILE A 451 -10.73 11.14 -0.99
N THR A 452 -11.58 10.49 -0.21
CA THR A 452 -11.62 10.67 1.24
C THR A 452 -11.51 9.33 1.96
N PRO A 453 -10.87 9.23 3.14
CA PRO A 453 -10.93 8.05 3.98
C PRO A 453 -12.38 7.72 4.36
N ILE A 454 -12.71 6.43 4.48
CA ILE A 454 -14.04 6.00 4.94
C ILE A 454 -14.38 6.58 6.32
N GLN A 455 -13.38 6.84 7.18
CA GLN A 455 -13.57 7.46 8.49
C GLN A 455 -14.19 8.84 8.41
N ASP A 456 -13.84 9.63 7.39
CA ASP A 456 -14.37 10.99 7.21
C ASP A 456 -15.80 10.97 6.69
N ILE A 457 -16.13 10.02 5.81
CA ILE A 457 -17.53 9.79 5.37
C ILE A 457 -18.42 9.44 6.57
N LEU A 458 -17.89 8.64 7.49
CA LEU A 458 -18.58 8.23 8.72
C LEU A 458 -18.47 9.25 9.86
N SER A 459 -17.76 10.36 9.65
CA SER A 459 -17.50 11.41 10.66
C SER A 459 -16.96 10.85 11.99
N LEU A 460 -15.97 9.95 11.91
CA LEU A 460 -15.34 9.31 13.08
C LEU A 460 -14.18 10.15 13.62
N ASP A 461 -13.87 10.00 14.90
CA ASP A 461 -12.73 10.62 15.59
C ASP A 461 -11.45 9.77 15.50
N ASP A 462 -10.36 10.22 16.14
CA ASP A 462 -9.06 9.54 16.14
C ASP A 462 -9.04 8.18 16.84
N SER A 463 -10.13 7.73 17.49
CA SER A 463 -10.27 6.30 17.84
C SER A 463 -10.28 5.40 16.59
N SER A 464 -10.54 6.00 15.42
CA SER A 464 -10.56 5.38 14.11
C SER A 464 -9.37 5.75 13.21
N ARG A 465 -8.38 6.47 13.74
CA ARG A 465 -7.17 6.84 13.00
C ARG A 465 -6.39 5.59 12.59
N PHE A 466 -5.93 5.57 11.34
CA PHE A 466 -5.28 4.38 10.80
C PHE A 466 -3.79 4.32 11.17
N ASN A 467 -3.07 5.44 11.10
CA ASN A 467 -1.67 5.52 11.49
C ASN A 467 -1.32 6.87 12.11
N ILE A 468 -0.41 6.86 13.10
CA ILE A 468 0.26 8.03 13.64
C ILE A 468 1.75 7.91 13.29
N PRO A 469 2.25 8.67 12.30
CA PRO A 469 3.66 8.65 11.92
C PRO A 469 4.60 8.87 13.11
N GLY A 470 5.73 8.17 13.13
CA GLY A 470 6.71 8.24 14.22
C GLY A 470 6.38 7.39 15.45
N THR A 471 5.25 6.68 15.46
CA THR A 471 4.86 5.78 16.56
C THR A 471 4.89 4.31 16.14
N THR A 472 4.88 3.39 17.12
CA THR A 472 4.99 1.93 16.87
C THR A 472 3.85 1.11 17.50
N LYS A 473 2.92 1.77 18.19
CA LYS A 473 1.81 1.13 18.91
C LYS A 473 0.49 1.57 18.31
N ASN A 474 -0.47 0.66 18.23
CA ASN A 474 -1.86 0.90 17.81
C ASN A 474 -2.07 1.43 16.37
N ASN A 475 -1.06 1.38 15.50
CA ASN A 475 -1.22 1.69 14.08
C ASN A 475 -1.73 0.47 13.29
N TRP A 476 -2.43 0.73 12.18
CA TRP A 476 -2.90 -0.26 11.19
C TRP A 476 -3.95 -1.24 11.70
N ARG A 477 -4.55 -0.95 12.86
CA ARG A 477 -5.43 -1.87 13.57
C ARG A 477 -6.91 -1.53 13.49
N TRP A 478 -7.26 -0.32 13.07
CA TRP A 478 -8.67 0.05 12.97
C TRP A 478 -9.40 -0.82 11.95
N LYS A 479 -10.60 -1.27 12.34
CA LYS A 479 -11.56 -1.98 11.49
C LYS A 479 -12.90 -1.28 11.51
N LEU A 480 -13.63 -1.36 10.41
CA LEU A 480 -15.01 -0.93 10.40
C LEU A 480 -15.83 -1.86 11.31
N ASN A 481 -16.42 -1.29 12.36
CA ASN A 481 -17.25 -2.00 13.34
C ASN A 481 -18.75 -2.04 12.95
N ARG A 482 -19.06 -1.61 11.73
CA ARG A 482 -20.38 -1.60 11.11
C ARG A 482 -20.40 -2.51 9.90
N THR A 483 -21.54 -3.09 9.55
CA THR A 483 -21.72 -3.83 8.30
C THR A 483 -21.72 -2.86 7.11
N LEU A 484 -21.54 -3.40 5.90
CA LEU A 484 -21.64 -2.58 4.67
C LEU A 484 -23.09 -2.12 4.40
N GLU A 485 -24.08 -2.77 5.00
CA GLU A 485 -25.48 -2.35 5.01
C GLU A 485 -25.71 -1.15 5.93
N GLU A 486 -25.10 -1.16 7.12
CA GLU A 486 -25.25 -0.08 8.11
C GLU A 486 -24.67 1.25 7.62
N ILE A 487 -23.63 1.23 6.78
CA ILE A 487 -23.02 2.45 6.20
C ILE A 487 -23.62 2.87 4.85
N GLU A 488 -24.67 2.20 4.39
CA GLU A 488 -25.29 2.45 3.06
C GLU A 488 -25.75 3.91 2.91
N ASN A 489 -26.34 4.48 3.96
CA ASN A 489 -26.82 5.85 3.93
C ASN A 489 -25.68 6.87 3.86
N ASP A 490 -24.56 6.61 4.53
CA ASP A 490 -23.39 7.48 4.51
C ASP A 490 -22.77 7.53 3.11
N LEU A 491 -22.64 6.37 2.46
CA LEU A 491 -22.19 6.27 1.06
C LEU A 491 -23.12 6.99 0.09
N ARG A 492 -24.44 6.86 0.29
CA ARG A 492 -25.43 7.56 -0.53
C ARG A 492 -25.33 9.08 -0.38
N THR A 493 -25.14 9.57 0.84
CA THR A 493 -24.97 11.01 1.10
C THR A 493 -23.69 11.54 0.44
N PHE A 494 -22.58 10.82 0.60
CA PHE A 494 -21.31 11.13 -0.05
C PHE A 494 -21.43 11.16 -1.59
N SER A 495 -22.12 10.18 -2.16
CA SER A 495 -22.39 10.10 -3.60
C SER A 495 -23.26 11.25 -4.09
N LYS A 496 -24.38 11.54 -3.43
CA LYS A 496 -25.28 12.65 -3.79
C LYS A 496 -24.52 13.97 -3.83
N LEU A 497 -23.71 14.23 -2.81
CA LEU A 497 -22.89 15.43 -2.77
C LEU A 497 -21.90 15.47 -3.94
N GLY A 498 -21.23 14.36 -4.25
CA GLY A 498 -20.35 14.28 -5.41
C GLY A 498 -21.06 14.49 -6.75
N ASN A 499 -22.31 14.05 -6.86
CA ASN A 499 -23.14 14.25 -8.04
C ASN A 499 -23.42 15.74 -8.28
N ASP A 500 -23.67 16.51 -7.21
CA ASP A 500 -23.89 17.96 -7.29
C ASP A 500 -22.66 18.70 -7.87
N TYR A 501 -21.47 18.11 -7.76
CA TYR A 501 -20.21 18.60 -8.34
C TYR A 501 -19.75 17.83 -9.60
N GLY A 502 -20.60 16.98 -10.17
CA GLY A 502 -20.33 16.24 -11.41
C GLY A 502 -19.23 15.17 -11.27
N ARG A 503 -19.09 14.55 -10.09
CA ARG A 503 -18.04 13.56 -9.77
C ARG A 503 -18.50 12.11 -9.70
N THR A 504 -19.79 11.86 -9.80
CA THR A 504 -20.33 10.51 -9.81
C THR A 504 -20.52 10.00 -11.22
N ARG A 505 -20.36 8.69 -11.39
CA ARG A 505 -20.77 8.01 -12.62
C ARG A 505 -22.30 7.97 -12.67
N LYS A 506 -22.87 8.39 -13.81
CA LYS A 506 -24.28 8.23 -14.13
C LYS A 506 -24.65 6.79 -14.45
#